data_AF-A0A9D4ZJN6-F1
#
_entry.id   AF-A0A9D4ZJN6-F1
#
_cell.length_a   1.000
_cell.length_b   1.000
_cell.length_c   1.000
_cell.angle_alpha   90.00
_cell.angle_beta   90.00
_cell.angle_gamma   90.00
#
_symmetry.space_group_name_H-M   'P 1'
#
loop_
_entity.id
_entity.type
_entity.pdbx_description
1 polymer ?
#
loop_
_entity_poly.entity_id
_entity_poly.type
_entity_poly.pdbx_seq_one_letter_code
_entity_poly.pdbx_strand_id
1 'polypeptide(L)'
;MCQSGDPTSTGKGGFSIYGPVFPDEICAKHSHDRKGMVSMANAGRNTNSSQFFIIFNPCPHLDGKHTLFGKVKNHSLTVLDKMQRVRLSKDRPDPPIKLFVAEVMQDPWDGQELPYGASIPPKPLVSSSTCNCAIQ
;
A
#
# COMPACT_ATOMS: atom_id res chain seq x y z
N MET A 1 -4.81 -11.54 0.17
CA MET A 1 -4.19 -10.20 0.26
C MET A 1 -5.23 -9.23 0.80
N CYS A 2 -4.82 -8.06 1.26
CA CYS A 2 -5.72 -6.93 1.53
C CYS A 2 -5.29 -5.71 0.73
N GLN A 3 -6.24 -5.05 0.07
CA GLN A 3 -6.00 -3.86 -0.77
C GLN A 3 -6.55 -2.61 -0.08
N SER A 4 -5.84 -1.49 -0.23
CA SER A 4 -6.21 -0.19 0.31
C SER A 4 -5.62 0.94 -0.56
N GLY A 5 -5.69 2.17 -0.08
CA GLY A 5 -5.11 3.34 -0.76
C GLY A 5 -6.03 4.00 -1.80
N ASP A 6 -7.33 3.69 -1.78
CA ASP A 6 -8.36 4.44 -2.52
C ASP A 6 -9.12 5.38 -1.57
N PRO A 7 -8.89 6.71 -1.63
CA PRO A 7 -9.61 7.69 -0.81
C PRO A 7 -11.12 7.70 -1.04
N THR A 8 -11.58 7.29 -2.22
CA THR A 8 -13.01 7.24 -2.58
C THR A 8 -13.72 5.98 -2.08
N SER A 9 -12.96 4.99 -1.58
CA SER A 9 -13.47 3.67 -1.17
C SER A 9 -14.20 2.88 -2.26
N THR A 10 -14.10 3.28 -3.54
CA THR A 10 -14.79 2.61 -4.66
C THR A 10 -14.03 1.38 -5.17
N GLY A 11 -12.72 1.33 -4.94
CA GLY A 11 -11.76 0.39 -5.54
C GLY A 11 -11.16 0.88 -6.86
N LYS A 12 -11.54 2.08 -7.33
CA LYS A 12 -11.11 2.64 -8.64
C LYS A 12 -10.49 4.02 -8.55
N GLY A 13 -10.57 4.68 -7.39
CA GLY A 13 -10.00 6.00 -7.19
C GLY A 13 -8.53 5.97 -6.78
N GLY A 14 -7.97 7.16 -6.55
CA GLY A 14 -6.57 7.33 -6.15
C GLY A 14 -5.74 8.06 -7.20
N PHE A 15 -4.75 8.82 -6.73
CA PHE A 15 -3.84 9.59 -7.56
C PHE A 15 -2.43 9.49 -6.98
N SER A 16 -1.43 9.52 -7.85
CA SER A 16 -0.03 9.61 -7.43
C SER A 16 0.37 11.07 -7.19
N ILE A 17 1.52 11.29 -6.55
CA ILE A 17 2.12 12.63 -6.46
C ILE A 17 2.57 13.16 -7.83
N TYR A 18 2.75 12.29 -8.82
CA TYR A 18 3.16 12.62 -10.19
C TYR A 18 1.97 12.88 -11.14
N GLY A 19 0.74 12.91 -10.62
CA GLY A 19 -0.49 12.98 -11.41
C GLY A 19 -1.29 11.66 -11.40
N PRO A 20 -1.96 11.27 -12.49
CA PRO A 20 -2.91 10.15 -12.47
C PRO A 20 -2.26 8.79 -12.21
N VAL A 21 -1.16 8.49 -12.89
CA VAL A 21 -0.46 7.21 -12.78
C VAL A 21 1.05 7.37 -12.96
N PHE A 22 1.81 6.36 -12.52
CA PHE A 22 3.25 6.24 -12.75
C PHE A 22 3.67 4.82 -13.20
N PRO A 23 4.88 4.67 -13.81
CA PRO A 23 5.37 3.40 -14.35
C PRO A 23 5.57 2.28 -13.32
N ASP A 24 5.66 1.04 -13.81
CA ASP A 24 6.06 -0.11 -12.98
C ASP A 24 7.59 -0.13 -12.74
N GLU A 25 8.01 -0.48 -11.53
CA GLU A 25 9.43 -0.63 -11.16
C GLU A 25 9.72 -2.10 -10.85
N ILE A 26 9.83 -2.90 -11.91
CA ILE A 26 10.00 -4.36 -11.81
C ILE A 26 11.49 -4.72 -11.69
N CYS A 27 11.81 -5.50 -10.66
CA CYS A 27 13.15 -6.05 -10.44
C CYS A 27 13.08 -7.57 -10.23
N ALA A 28 13.96 -8.33 -10.89
CA ALA A 28 13.99 -9.80 -10.77
C ALA A 28 14.32 -10.30 -9.34
N LYS A 29 14.88 -9.43 -8.49
CA LYS A 29 15.16 -9.73 -7.07
C LYS A 29 13.94 -9.57 -6.17
N HIS A 30 12.89 -8.90 -6.65
CA HIS A 30 11.67 -8.66 -5.89
C HIS A 30 10.67 -9.78 -6.19
N SER A 31 10.35 -10.56 -5.17
CA SER A 31 9.40 -11.67 -5.27
C SER A 31 8.39 -11.64 -4.13
N HIS A 32 7.15 -11.97 -4.44
CA HIS A 32 6.04 -12.13 -3.50
C HIS A 32 6.14 -13.50 -2.81
N ASP A 33 7.28 -13.79 -2.18
CA ASP A 33 7.66 -15.11 -1.67
C ASP A 33 7.17 -15.39 -0.24
N ARG A 34 6.70 -14.37 0.48
CA ARG A 34 6.35 -14.46 1.90
C ARG A 34 5.19 -13.57 2.28
N LYS A 35 4.59 -13.84 3.43
CA LYS A 35 3.57 -12.96 4.03
C LYS A 35 4.15 -11.56 4.31
N GLY A 36 3.34 -10.53 4.08
CA GLY A 36 3.65 -9.16 4.44
C GLY A 36 4.37 -8.36 3.36
N MET A 37 4.57 -8.90 2.16
CA MET A 37 5.09 -8.11 1.02
C MET A 37 4.04 -7.07 0.60
N VAL A 38 4.51 -5.85 0.34
CA VAL A 38 3.68 -4.67 0.02
C VAL A 38 3.95 -4.21 -1.41
N SER A 39 2.89 -4.16 -2.21
CA SER A 39 3.01 -3.89 -3.65
C SER A 39 1.91 -2.97 -4.16
N MET A 40 2.19 -2.28 -5.25
CA MET A 40 1.24 -1.38 -5.90
C MET A 40 0.12 -2.16 -6.60
N ALA A 41 -1.12 -1.72 -6.39
CA ALA A 41 -2.25 -2.15 -7.21
C ALA A 41 -2.24 -1.31 -8.50
N ASN A 42 -2.52 -1.96 -9.64
CA ASN A 42 -2.57 -1.32 -10.94
C ASN A 42 -3.76 -1.87 -11.76
N ALA A 43 -4.13 -1.15 -12.82
CA ALA A 43 -5.18 -1.54 -13.77
C ALA A 43 -4.58 -2.08 -15.09
N GLY A 44 -3.30 -2.46 -15.08
CA GLY A 44 -2.49 -2.76 -16.26
C GLY A 44 -1.07 -2.23 -16.10
N ARG A 45 -0.20 -2.56 -17.05
CA ARG A 45 1.21 -2.11 -17.03
C ARG A 45 1.30 -0.59 -16.96
N ASN A 46 2.18 -0.09 -16.10
CA ASN A 46 2.47 1.34 -15.91
C ASN A 46 1.27 2.19 -15.48
N THR A 47 0.38 1.61 -14.66
CA THR A 47 -0.82 2.32 -14.15
C THR A 47 -0.87 2.37 -12.63
N ASN A 48 0.29 2.47 -11.98
CA ASN A 48 0.35 2.59 -10.52
C ASN A 48 -0.18 3.96 -10.08
N SER A 49 -0.96 4.02 -9.00
CA SER A 49 -1.51 5.27 -8.45
C SER A 49 -1.28 5.34 -6.94
N SER A 50 -2.30 5.52 -6.10
CA SER A 50 -2.18 5.47 -4.64
C SER A 50 -2.59 4.13 -4.04
N GLN A 51 -3.21 3.24 -4.83
CA GLN A 51 -3.68 1.96 -4.31
C GLN A 51 -2.53 0.97 -4.15
N PHE A 52 -2.52 0.25 -3.04
CA PHE A 52 -1.53 -0.78 -2.74
C PHE A 52 -2.19 -1.96 -2.03
N PHE A 53 -1.50 -3.10 -1.99
CA PHE A 53 -1.95 -4.28 -1.27
C PHE A 53 -0.83 -4.92 -0.47
N ILE A 54 -1.23 -5.68 0.55
CA ILE A 54 -0.35 -6.51 1.37
C ILE A 54 -0.77 -7.97 1.21
N ILE A 55 0.18 -8.85 0.90
CA ILE A 55 -0.11 -10.28 0.73
C ILE A 55 -0.12 -11.02 2.08
N PHE A 56 -1.07 -11.92 2.25
CA PHE A 56 -1.17 -12.76 3.46
C PHE A 56 -0.41 -14.08 3.31
N ASN A 57 -0.15 -14.52 2.08
CA ASN A 57 0.54 -15.75 1.72
C ASN A 57 1.43 -15.50 0.50
N PRO A 58 2.44 -16.35 0.23
CA PRO A 58 3.26 -16.26 -0.99
C PRO A 58 2.37 -16.25 -2.24
N CYS A 59 2.66 -15.36 -3.18
CA CYS A 59 1.88 -15.10 -4.40
C CYS A 59 2.80 -14.86 -5.61
N PRO A 60 3.64 -15.83 -6.03
CA PRO A 60 4.65 -15.65 -7.09
C PRO A 60 4.05 -15.29 -8.46
N HIS A 61 2.76 -15.56 -8.68
CA HIS A 61 2.05 -15.17 -9.91
C HIS A 61 1.89 -13.64 -10.09
N LEU A 62 2.18 -12.85 -9.05
CA LEU A 62 2.21 -11.39 -9.05
C LEU A 62 3.60 -10.82 -9.40
N ASP A 63 4.63 -11.66 -9.38
CA ASP A 63 6.00 -11.26 -9.73
C ASP A 63 6.05 -10.76 -11.18
N GLY A 64 6.76 -9.65 -11.40
CA GLY A 64 6.85 -9.02 -12.70
C GLY A 64 5.60 -8.29 -13.18
N LYS A 65 4.52 -8.27 -12.39
CA LYS A 65 3.25 -7.59 -12.72
C LYS A 65 2.93 -6.40 -11.82
N HIS A 66 3.40 -6.44 -10.58
CA HIS A 66 3.17 -5.40 -9.59
C HIS A 66 4.50 -4.93 -9.01
N THR A 67 4.64 -3.61 -8.89
CA THR A 67 5.79 -2.98 -8.23
C THR A 67 5.78 -3.34 -6.75
N LEU A 68 6.73 -4.18 -6.34
CA LEU A 68 6.97 -4.55 -4.95
C LEU A 68 7.96 -3.55 -4.35
N PHE A 69 7.50 -2.76 -3.37
CA PHE A 69 8.24 -1.60 -2.85
C PHE A 69 8.54 -1.69 -1.35
N GLY A 70 8.02 -2.68 -0.62
CA GLY A 70 8.30 -2.82 0.80
C GLY A 70 7.81 -4.11 1.41
N LYS A 71 8.05 -4.26 2.71
CA LYS A 71 7.57 -5.38 3.52
C LYS A 71 7.12 -4.91 4.90
N VAL A 72 6.08 -5.55 5.42
CA VAL A 72 5.64 -5.33 6.81
C VAL A 72 6.70 -5.88 7.76
N LYS A 73 7.04 -5.11 8.81
CA LYS A 73 8.00 -5.57 9.82
C LYS A 73 7.47 -6.80 10.55
N ASN A 74 8.38 -7.72 10.90
CA ASN A 74 8.02 -9.02 11.51
C ASN A 74 7.08 -8.90 12.72
N HIS A 75 7.30 -7.93 13.61
CA HIS A 75 6.46 -7.73 14.80
C HIS A 75 5.02 -7.28 14.47
N SER A 76 4.80 -6.64 13.32
CA SER A 76 3.48 -6.19 12.84
C SER A 76 2.72 -7.26 12.06
N LEU A 77 3.34 -8.42 11.76
CA LEU A 77 2.66 -9.50 11.01
C LEU A 77 1.43 -10.07 11.74
N THR A 78 1.40 -9.97 13.08
CA THR A 78 0.26 -10.35 13.91
C THR A 78 -0.98 -9.50 13.64
N VAL A 79 -0.81 -8.23 13.22
CA VAL A 79 -1.91 -7.36 12.80
C VAL A 79 -2.50 -7.87 11.50
N LEU A 80 -1.66 -8.32 10.55
CA LEU A 80 -2.14 -8.93 9.31
C LEU A 80 -2.92 -10.24 9.59
N ASP A 81 -2.50 -11.04 10.58
CA ASP A 81 -3.27 -12.23 11.00
C ASP A 81 -4.66 -11.87 11.54
N LYS A 82 -4.78 -10.73 12.23
CA LYS A 82 -6.08 -10.24 12.71
C LYS A 82 -6.93 -9.75 11.53
N MET A 83 -6.35 -8.96 10.62
CA MET A 83 -7.04 -8.46 9.42
C MET A 83 -7.58 -9.59 8.55
N GLN A 84 -6.81 -10.67 8.36
CA GLN A 84 -7.20 -11.82 7.55
C GLN A 84 -8.40 -12.59 8.12
N ARG A 85 -8.65 -12.51 9.43
CA ARG A 85 -9.76 -13.20 10.10
C ARG A 85 -11.06 -12.39 10.16
N VAL A 86 -11.03 -11.13 9.68
CA VAL A 86 -12.23 -10.28 9.67
C VAL A 86 -13.25 -10.85 8.69
N ARG A 87 -14.53 -10.84 9.08
CA ARG A 87 -15.63 -11.28 8.22
C ARG A 87 -15.70 -10.40 6.99
N LEU A 88 -15.96 -11.02 5.83
CA LEU A 88 -16.14 -10.31 4.58
C LEU A 88 -17.61 -10.32 4.14
N SER A 89 -18.01 -9.23 3.49
CA SER A 89 -19.26 -9.10 2.74
C SER A 89 -18.91 -8.55 1.36
N LYS A 90 -19.14 -9.33 0.30
CA LYS A 90 -18.77 -8.98 -1.09
C LYS A 90 -17.31 -8.51 -1.22
N ASP A 91 -16.38 -9.30 -0.67
CA ASP A 91 -14.93 -9.04 -0.62
C ASP A 91 -14.51 -7.76 0.13
N ARG A 92 -15.42 -7.15 0.91
CA ARG A 92 -15.14 -6.00 1.77
C ARG A 92 -15.22 -6.39 3.26
N PRO A 93 -14.29 -5.93 4.11
CA PRO A 93 -14.37 -6.19 5.55
C PRO A 93 -15.64 -5.63 6.19
N ASP A 94 -16.28 -6.43 7.03
CA ASP A 94 -17.45 -6.07 7.85
C ASP A 94 -17.19 -6.50 9.31
N PRO A 95 -16.83 -5.57 10.22
CA PRO A 95 -16.76 -4.12 10.01
C PRO A 95 -15.56 -3.64 9.16
N PRO A 96 -15.63 -2.42 8.57
CA PRO A 96 -14.54 -1.87 7.76
C PRO A 96 -13.23 -1.68 8.54
N ILE A 97 -12.11 -2.08 7.93
CA ILE A 97 -10.76 -1.81 8.45
C ILE A 97 -10.28 -0.48 7.85
N LYS A 98 -9.87 0.46 8.70
CA LYS A 98 -9.47 1.82 8.28
C LYS A 98 -8.04 2.13 8.71
N LEU A 99 -7.33 2.89 7.87
CA LEU A 99 -6.06 3.52 8.21
C LEU A 99 -6.37 4.92 8.75
N PHE A 100 -6.02 5.16 10.01
CA PHE A 100 -6.29 6.44 10.68
C PHE A 100 -5.13 7.42 10.51
N VAL A 101 -3.91 6.95 10.78
CA VAL A 101 -2.69 7.77 10.75
C VAL A 101 -1.60 6.98 10.06
N ALA A 102 -0.81 7.67 9.23
CA ALA A 102 0.45 7.16 8.68
C ALA A 102 1.58 8.11 9.12
N GLU A 103 2.57 7.55 9.80
CA GLU A 103 3.77 8.27 10.25
C GLU A 103 4.99 7.73 9.51
N VAL A 104 5.77 8.63 8.92
CA VAL A 104 7.04 8.29 8.27
C VAL A 104 8.11 8.27 9.35
N MET A 105 8.59 7.07 9.70
CA MET A 105 9.62 6.91 10.76
C MET A 105 11.02 7.31 10.29
N GLN A 106 11.31 7.06 9.01
CA GLN A 106 12.58 7.38 8.35
C GLN A 106 12.25 7.81 6.93
N ASP A 107 12.62 9.02 6.58
CA ASP A 107 12.47 9.56 5.23
C ASP A 107 13.85 9.62 4.57
N PRO A 108 14.17 8.71 3.63
CA PRO A 108 15.46 8.72 2.93
C PRO A 108 15.59 9.89 1.95
N TRP A 109 14.50 10.63 1.69
CA TRP A 109 14.45 11.75 0.76
C TRP A 109 14.23 13.10 1.47
N ASP A 110 14.32 13.14 2.80
CA ASP A 110 14.20 14.39 3.55
C ASP A 110 15.21 15.44 3.06
N GLY A 111 14.72 16.67 2.85
CA GLY A 111 15.50 17.77 2.30
C GLY A 111 15.83 17.67 0.80
N GLN A 112 15.41 16.63 0.08
CA GLN A 112 15.52 16.57 -1.38
C GLN A 112 14.39 17.35 -2.05
N GLU A 113 14.68 17.96 -3.19
CA GLU A 113 13.63 18.54 -4.02
C GLU A 113 12.74 17.45 -4.61
N LEU A 114 11.44 17.75 -4.70
CA LEU A 114 10.50 16.86 -5.34
C LEU A 114 10.86 16.67 -6.82
N PRO A 115 10.72 15.46 -7.37
CA PRO A 115 10.95 15.23 -8.79
C PRO A 115 10.06 16.15 -9.65
N TYR A 116 10.53 16.48 -10.85
CA TYR A 116 9.80 17.36 -11.77
C TYR A 116 8.35 16.90 -11.98
N GLY A 117 7.40 17.81 -11.77
CA GLY A 117 5.97 17.53 -11.90
C GLY A 117 5.32 16.84 -10.69
N ALA A 118 6.08 16.50 -9.65
CA ALA A 118 5.52 15.96 -8.43
C ALA A 118 4.98 17.06 -7.51
N SER A 119 3.84 16.79 -6.87
CA SER A 119 3.24 17.67 -5.88
C SER A 119 2.66 16.86 -4.73
N ILE A 120 3.00 17.25 -3.50
CA ILE A 120 2.44 16.65 -2.30
C ILE A 120 1.07 17.30 -2.04
N PRO A 121 -0.03 16.52 -2.02
CA PRO A 121 -1.33 17.07 -1.66
C PRO A 121 -1.31 17.56 -0.20
N PRO A 122 -2.07 18.62 0.13
CA PRO A 122 -2.17 19.09 1.51
C PRO A 122 -2.63 17.95 2.42
N LYS A 123 -1.92 17.75 3.54
CA LYS A 123 -2.23 16.67 4.49
C LYS A 123 -3.69 16.74 4.93
N PRO A 124 -4.49 15.67 4.77
CA PRO A 124 -5.79 15.60 5.44
C PRO A 124 -5.56 15.55 6.96
N LEU A 125 -6.31 16.37 7.70
CA LEU A 125 -6.32 16.35 9.17
C LEU A 125 -6.99 15.06 9.64
N VAL A 126 -6.26 14.15 10.29
CA VAL A 126 -6.87 12.98 10.94
C VAL A 126 -6.39 12.88 12.39
N SER A 127 -7.36 12.83 13.31
CA SER A 127 -7.17 12.74 14.75
C SER A 127 -6.84 11.31 15.20
N SER A 128 -6.04 11.22 16.28
CA SER A 128 -5.40 10.00 16.77
C SER A 128 -6.35 9.01 17.47
N SER A 129 -6.23 7.72 17.14
CA SER A 129 -6.56 6.57 18.00
C SER A 129 -5.78 5.34 17.50
N THR A 130 -5.05 4.67 18.39
CA THR A 130 -3.88 3.83 18.07
C THR A 130 -4.17 2.38 17.69
N CYS A 131 -3.62 1.96 16.54
CA CYS A 131 -3.17 0.60 16.22
C CYS A 131 -2.03 0.73 15.19
N ASN A 132 -0.79 0.47 15.61
CA ASN A 132 0.39 0.78 14.81
C ASN A 132 0.78 -0.41 13.92
N CYS A 133 0.79 -0.22 12.60
CA CYS A 133 1.37 -1.14 11.63
C CYS A 133 2.52 -0.41 10.91
N ALA A 134 3.70 -1.03 10.86
CA ALA A 134 4.89 -0.44 10.23
C ALA A 134 5.32 -1.22 8.97
N ILE A 135 5.57 -0.47 7.91
CA ILE A 135 6.16 -0.96 6.65
C ILE A 135 7.63 -0.53 6.62
N GLN A 136 8.50 -1.39 6.10
CA GLN A 136 9.92 -1.14 5.87
C GLN A 136 10.26 -1.29 4.40
#